data_AF-A0A4Z0GFV0-F1
#
_entry.id   AF-A0A4Z0GFV0-F1
#
_cell.length_a   1.000
_cell.length_b   1.000
_cell.length_c   1.000
_cell.angle_alpha   90.00
_cell.angle_beta   90.00
_cell.angle_gamma   90.00
#
_symmetry.space_group_name_H-M   'P 1'
#
loop_
_entity.id
_entity.type
_entity.pdbx_description
1 polymer ?
#
loop_
_entity_poly.entity_id
_entity_poly.type
_entity_poly.pdbx_seq_one_letter_code
_entity_poly.pdbx_strand_id
1 'polypeptide(L)'
;MSYADLRELQSALSTASDIAFSLEAAPSAHEAEQLGDALRRALAAAGALAAERGATGCAEHPRGAVDPLYGDKEDPLPPGFGRCLLCNDRRRRASAQRRHWR
;
A
#
# COMPACT_ATOMS: atom_id res chain seq x y z
N MET A 1 8.74 -5.59 3.47
CA MET A 1 8.52 -6.06 2.09
C MET A 1 8.79 -7.53 2.04
N SER A 2 7.74 -8.34 2.10
CA SER A 2 7.87 -9.77 1.84
C SER A 2 8.23 -9.96 0.37
N TYR A 3 9.48 -10.32 0.10
CA TYR A 3 9.96 -10.68 -1.23
C TYR A 3 9.16 -11.84 -1.85
N ALA A 4 8.50 -12.64 -1.01
CA ALA A 4 7.58 -13.69 -1.43
C ALA A 4 6.32 -13.12 -2.10
N ASP A 5 5.69 -12.08 -1.53
CA ASP A 5 4.46 -11.49 -2.09
C ASP A 5 4.72 -10.84 -3.46
N LEU A 6 5.90 -10.21 -3.62
CA LEU A 6 6.31 -9.65 -4.89
C LEU A 6 6.54 -10.73 -5.95
N ARG A 7 7.19 -11.85 -5.58
CA ARG A 7 7.38 -12.98 -6.49
C ARG A 7 6.05 -13.65 -6.87
N GLU A 8 5.15 -13.81 -5.90
CA GLU A 8 3.82 -14.37 -6.15
C GLU A 8 3.03 -13.48 -7.12
N LEU A 9 3.05 -12.16 -6.92
CA LEU A 9 2.43 -11.21 -7.84
C LEU A 9 3.00 -11.35 -9.26
N GLN A 10 4.34 -11.36 -9.39
CA GLN A 10 5.00 -11.51 -10.69
C GLN A 10 4.63 -12.82 -11.37
N SER A 11 4.65 -13.93 -10.64
CA SER A 11 4.29 -15.26 -11.16
C SER A 11 2.84 -15.32 -11.62
N ALA A 12 1.90 -14.83 -10.80
CA ALA A 12 0.47 -14.85 -11.12
C ALA A 12 0.14 -14.00 -12.35
N LEU A 13 0.80 -12.84 -12.51
CA LEU A 13 0.65 -11.99 -13.69
C LEU A 13 1.21 -12.64 -14.95
N SER A 14 2.41 -13.25 -14.88
CA SER A 14 2.96 -13.99 -16.02
C SER A 14 2.03 -15.11 -16.46
N THR A 15 1.51 -15.92 -15.52
CA THR A 15 0.53 -16.97 -15.84
C THR A 15 -0.74 -16.40 -16.46
N ALA A 16 -1.29 -15.31 -15.92
CA ALA A 16 -2.48 -14.68 -16.48
C ALA A 16 -2.24 -14.16 -17.92
N SER A 17 -1.07 -13.56 -18.17
CA SER A 17 -0.69 -13.10 -19.51
C SER A 17 -0.54 -14.24 -20.49
N ASP A 18 0.10 -15.34 -20.09
CA ASP A 18 0.28 -16.51 -20.96
C ASP A 18 -1.08 -17.15 -21.33
N ILE A 19 -1.98 -17.28 -20.36
CA ILE A 19 -3.34 -17.78 -20.61
C ILE A 19 -4.08 -16.83 -21.56
N ALA A 20 -4.09 -15.53 -21.25
CA ALA A 20 -4.80 -14.53 -22.05
C ALA A 20 -4.31 -14.47 -23.51
N PHE A 21 -3.00 -14.62 -23.73
CA PHE A 21 -2.42 -14.65 -25.08
C PHE A 21 -2.78 -15.93 -25.84
N SER A 22 -3.05 -17.03 -25.13
CA SER A 22 -3.42 -18.31 -25.71
C SER A 22 -4.93 -18.44 -26.00
N LEU A 23 -5.75 -17.49 -25.54
CA LEU A 23 -7.20 -17.55 -25.75
C LEU A 23 -7.56 -17.32 -27.23
N GLU A 24 -8.38 -18.21 -27.76
CA GLU A 24 -9.02 -18.02 -29.06
C GLU A 24 -10.34 -17.23 -28.93
N ALA A 25 -10.99 -16.91 -30.05
CA ALA A 25 -12.19 -16.07 -30.09
C ALA A 25 -13.40 -16.61 -29.29
N ALA A 26 -13.42 -17.91 -28.99
CA ALA A 26 -14.44 -18.57 -28.18
C ALA A 26 -13.78 -19.48 -27.13
N PRO A 27 -13.28 -18.92 -26.01
CA PRO A 27 -12.59 -19.70 -25.01
C PRO A 27 -13.57 -20.63 -24.28
N SER A 28 -13.08 -21.81 -23.90
CA SER A 28 -13.83 -22.74 -23.06
C SER A 28 -14.06 -22.16 -21.67
N ALA A 29 -15.10 -22.65 -20.98
CA ALA A 29 -15.36 -22.28 -19.58
C ALA A 29 -14.14 -22.53 -18.68
N HIS A 30 -13.40 -23.62 -18.95
CA HIS A 30 -12.21 -23.98 -18.20
C HIS A 30 -11.05 -22.99 -18.39
N GLU A 31 -10.82 -22.50 -19.60
CA GLU A 31 -9.79 -21.49 -19.88
C GLU A 31 -10.15 -20.15 -19.22
N ALA A 32 -11.42 -19.75 -19.27
CA ALA A 32 -11.90 -18.56 -18.59
C ALA A 32 -11.75 -18.65 -17.07
N GLU A 33 -12.04 -19.81 -16.47
CA GLU A 33 -11.84 -20.06 -15.04
C GLU A 33 -10.37 -19.97 -14.63
N GLN A 34 -9.47 -20.60 -15.41
CA GLN A 34 -8.02 -20.57 -15.15
C GLN A 34 -7.46 -19.14 -15.20
N LEU A 35 -7.89 -18.34 -16.19
CA LEU A 35 -7.53 -16.93 -16.25
C LEU A 35 -8.05 -16.18 -15.01
N GLY A 36 -9.31 -16.42 -14.63
CA GLY A 36 -9.92 -15.83 -13.45
C GLY A 36 -9.16 -16.15 -12.16
N ASP A 37 -8.70 -17.38 -12.00
CA ASP A 37 -7.90 -17.80 -10.84
C ASP A 37 -6.51 -17.17 -10.80
N ALA A 38 -5.84 -17.05 -11.95
CA ALA A 38 -4.56 -16.35 -12.02
C ALA A 38 -4.71 -14.87 -11.63
N LEU A 39 -5.76 -14.20 -12.14
CA LEU A 39 -6.06 -12.80 -11.80
C LEU A 39 -6.43 -12.62 -10.32
N ARG A 40 -7.22 -13.53 -9.74
CA ARG A 40 -7.55 -13.51 -8.29
C ARG A 40 -6.30 -13.62 -7.43
N ARG A 41 -5.37 -14.50 -7.78
CA ARG A 41 -4.08 -14.64 -7.07
C ARG A 41 -3.23 -13.37 -7.19
N ALA A 42 -3.13 -12.80 -8.38
CA ALA A 42 -2.43 -11.53 -8.59
C ALA A 42 -3.03 -10.40 -7.72
N LEU A 43 -4.36 -10.28 -7.68
CA LEU A 43 -5.05 -9.29 -6.86
C LEU A 43 -4.77 -9.48 -5.36
N ALA A 44 -4.81 -10.72 -4.87
CA ALA A 44 -4.51 -11.03 -3.47
C ALA A 44 -3.07 -10.65 -3.10
N ALA A 45 -2.09 -11.00 -3.94
CA ALA A 45 -0.68 -10.66 -3.72
C ALA A 45 -0.45 -9.14 -3.75
N ALA A 46 -1.08 -8.42 -4.69
CA ALA A 46 -1.03 -6.96 -4.73
C ALA A 46 -1.65 -6.31 -3.47
N GLY A 47 -2.74 -6.88 -2.96
CA GLY A 47 -3.35 -6.44 -1.70
C GLY A 47 -2.44 -6.64 -0.50
N ALA A 48 -1.72 -7.76 -0.43
CA ALA A 48 -0.74 -8.03 0.63
C ALA A 48 0.41 -7.00 0.62
N LEU A 49 0.90 -6.62 -0.57
CA LEU A 49 1.90 -5.56 -0.71
C LEU A 49 1.40 -4.19 -0.20
N ALA A 50 0.11 -3.90 -0.34
CA ALA A 50 -0.50 -2.67 0.16
C ALA A 50 -0.79 -2.71 1.67
N ALA A 51 -1.04 -3.90 2.22
CA ALA A 51 -1.33 -4.11 3.64
C ALA A 51 -0.11 -3.89 4.54
N GLU A 52 1.12 -3.97 4.00
CA GLU A 52 2.33 -3.49 4.65
C GLU A 52 2.30 -1.96 4.78
N ARG A 53 1.60 -1.48 5.81
CA ARG A 53 1.75 -0.11 6.30
C ARG A 53 3.17 -0.03 6.85
N GLY A 54 4.09 0.53 6.08
CA GLY A 54 5.51 0.61 6.43
C GLY A 54 5.75 1.35 7.76
N ALA A 55 7.02 1.65 8.09
CA ALA A 55 7.43 2.12 9.41
C ALA A 55 6.56 3.27 10.02
N THR A 56 5.98 4.12 9.18
CA THR A 56 5.14 5.25 9.60
C THR A 56 3.66 4.92 9.83
N GLY A 57 3.19 3.73 9.43
CA GLY A 57 1.77 3.37 9.46
C GLY A 57 0.85 4.18 8.53
N CYS A 58 1.39 5.08 7.71
CA CYS A 58 0.65 5.98 6.82
C CYS A 58 0.49 5.39 5.42
N ALA A 59 -0.70 5.51 4.83
CA ALA A 59 -0.97 5.07 3.45
C ALA A 59 -0.27 5.95 2.40
N GLU A 60 -0.17 7.27 2.63
CA GLU A 60 0.52 8.20 1.72
C GLU A 60 2.05 8.04 1.78
N HIS A 61 2.60 7.77 2.98
CA HIS A 61 4.04 7.77 3.21
C HIS A 61 4.53 6.54 3.98
N PRO A 62 4.30 5.31 3.48
CA PRO A 62 4.62 4.10 4.23
C PRO A 62 6.11 3.98 4.58
N ARG A 63 7.00 4.53 3.75
CA ARG A 63 8.47 4.59 3.99
C ARG A 63 8.98 5.97 4.40
N GLY A 64 8.09 6.88 4.81
CA GLY A 64 8.49 8.20 5.29
C GLY A 64 9.29 8.11 6.59
N ALA A 65 9.86 9.24 7.01
CA ALA A 65 10.48 9.35 8.34
C ALA A 65 9.41 9.19 9.43
N VAL A 66 9.76 8.46 10.49
CA VAL A 66 8.96 8.39 11.71
C VAL A 66 9.18 9.67 12.52
N ASP A 67 8.11 10.28 13.02
CA ASP A 67 8.19 11.48 13.85
C ASP A 67 8.90 11.14 15.18
N PRO A 68 10.01 11.80 15.52
CA PRO A 68 10.78 11.48 16.73
C PRO A 68 9.98 11.70 18.01
N LEU A 69 8.96 12.56 18.00
CA LEU A 69 8.09 12.79 19.16
C LEU A 69 7.01 11.70 19.32
N TYR A 70 6.91 10.76 18.37
CA TYR A 70 5.97 9.66 18.49
C TYR A 70 6.42 8.66 19.56
N GLY A 71 5.69 8.64 20.68
CA GLY A 71 6.01 7.79 21.84
C GLY A 71 6.99 8.43 22.82
N ASP A 72 7.39 9.68 22.59
CA ASP A 72 8.07 10.51 23.57
C ASP A 72 7.12 10.80 24.76
N LYS A 73 7.60 10.59 25.99
CA LYS A 73 6.84 10.79 27.22
C LYS A 73 6.97 12.21 27.77
N GLU A 74 8.06 12.88 27.43
CA GLU A 74 8.38 14.23 27.92
C GLU A 74 7.78 15.29 26.99
N ASP A 75 7.77 15.03 25.68
CA ASP A 75 7.09 15.88 24.68
C ASP A 75 6.22 15.03 23.73
N PRO A 76 5.05 14.53 24.19
CA PRO A 76 4.21 13.68 23.39
C PRO A 76 3.53 14.43 22.25
N LEU A 77 3.36 13.73 21.13
CA LEU A 77 2.57 14.25 20.02
C LEU A 77 1.13 14.60 20.42
N PRO A 78 0.57 15.72 19.91
CA PRO A 78 -0.82 16.07 20.18
C PRO A 78 -1.82 15.00 19.68
N PRO A 79 -3.03 14.95 20.25
CA PRO A 79 -4.07 14.03 19.79
C PRO A 79 -4.35 14.15 18.28
N GLY A 80 -4.45 13.00 17.61
CA GLY A 80 -4.69 12.91 16.16
C GLY A 80 -3.44 13.06 15.28
N PHE A 81 -2.25 13.20 15.87
CA PHE A 81 -0.97 13.03 15.18
C PHE A 81 -0.56 11.55 15.20
N GLY A 82 0.11 11.11 14.14
CA GLY A 82 0.51 9.72 13.96
C GLY A 82 2.02 9.55 13.95
N ARG A 83 2.48 8.38 13.50
CA ARG A 83 3.92 8.09 13.34
C ARG A 83 4.58 8.83 12.18
N CYS A 84 3.81 9.30 11.19
CA CYS A 84 4.37 9.87 9.97
C CYS A 84 4.80 11.33 10.15
N LEU A 85 6.11 11.60 10.09
CA LEU A 85 6.66 12.96 10.19
C LEU A 85 6.11 13.89 9.11
N LEU A 86 6.01 13.42 7.86
CA LEU A 86 5.53 14.24 6.73
C LEU A 86 4.07 14.69 6.90
N CYS A 87 3.19 13.78 7.34
CA CYS A 87 1.80 14.12 7.62
C CYS A 87 1.67 15.05 8.83
N ASN A 88 2.47 14.81 9.87
CA ASN A 88 2.51 15.64 11.06
C ASN A 88 3.00 17.05 10.72
N ASP A 89 4.06 17.18 9.92
CA ASP A 89 4.60 18.45 9.44
C ASP A 89 3.58 19.24 8.60
N ARG A 90 2.86 18.58 7.69
CA ARG A 90 1.76 19.20 6.93
C ARG A 90 0.72 19.79 7.89
N ARG A 91 0.37 19.06 8.96
CA ARG A 91 -0.58 19.49 9.98
C ARG A 91 -0.03 20.64 10.86
N ARG A 92 1.26 20.61 11.22
CA ARG A 92 1.96 21.70 11.94
C ARG A 92 1.89 23.00 11.15
N ARG A 93 2.24 22.96 9.86
CA ARG A 93 2.20 24.12 8.94
C ARG A 93 0.79 24.70 8.82
N ALA A 94 -0.22 23.85 8.60
CA ALA A 94 -1.62 24.30 8.53
C ALA A 94 -2.09 24.97 9.84
N SER A 95 -1.64 24.47 10.99
CA SER A 95 -2.00 25.04 12.30
C SER A 95 -1.25 26.34 12.61
N ALA A 96 0.00 26.47 12.17
CA ALA A 96 0.77 27.71 12.28
C ALA A 96 0.15 28.83 11.44
N GLN A 97 -0.25 28.54 10.20
CA GLN A 97 -0.95 29.51 9.35
C GLN A 97 -2.21 30.05 10.03
N ARG A 98 -3.06 29.17 10.59
CA ARG A 98 -4.29 29.60 11.30
C ARG A 98 -4.06 30.51 12.51
N ARG A 99 -2.89 30.44 13.16
CA ARG A 99 -2.54 31.32 14.28
C ARG A 99 -2.04 32.69 13.83
N HIS A 100 -1.40 32.78 12.67
CA HIS A 100 -0.91 34.05 12.13
C HIS A 100 -2.04 34.95 11.60
N TRP A 101 -3.14 34.35 11.11
CA TRP A 101 -4.30 35.08 10.61
C TRP A 101 -5.24 35.59 11.71
N ARG A 102 -4.98 35.27 12.98
CA ARG A 102 -5.88 35.55 14.12
C ARG A 102 -5.34 36.65 15.02
#